data_AF-A0A3C2C063-F1
#
_entry.id   AF-A0A3C2C063-F1
#
_cell.length_a   1.000
_cell.length_b   1.000
_cell.length_c   1.000
_cell.angle_alpha   90.00
_cell.angle_beta   90.00
_cell.angle_gamma   90.00
#
_symmetry.space_group_name_H-M   'P 1'
#
loop_
_entity.id
_entity.type
_entity.pdbx_description
1 polymer ?
#
loop_
_entity_poly.entity_id
_entity_poly.type
_entity_poly.pdbx_seq_one_letter_code
_entity_poly.pdbx_strand_id
1 'polypeptide(L)'
;RWCPRRGRSCRRRPGINGSGIGTDPLTMNLPPAAASLEERRTVVLAGHDAGPVAEAFARAHGLPLLAEPSSNARFGPNAVGPYRLLLEHFGPSSAQPIERVVVFGRPTLSRPVAALLERADVPSALYQPVPVAWYQPGRRTELPLENLADLADFAGRGPSDWLDTWLLAGAAAQHALDGVLAAEPTATGPSVGALVWQHARGQLMLGSSNGIRDVDLAGLPAAEPAATVFANRGLAGIDGTISTATGIALGGRQDTTLLLGDVTFLHDAGGLLLGSGESEPGLRIVVLNDAGGAIFGLLEHGAVQESGRYADAVERLFGTPHTVDIAALAAAYGVGHCAVSTTAGLAEALNAPVTGRSIIEVRTDRRALRQLHARIHEAVAAAVGRVLAG
;
A
#
# COMPACT_ATOMS: atom_id res chain seq x y z
N ARG A 1 62.79 8.31 -12.04
CA ARG A 1 62.15 9.56 -12.56
C ARG A 1 60.66 9.23 -12.68
N TRP A 2 59.69 9.78 -11.97
CA TRP A 2 59.60 10.92 -11.07
C TRP A 2 58.54 10.55 -10.01
N CYS A 3 58.82 10.81 -8.74
CA CYS A 3 57.80 11.05 -7.73
C CYS A 3 57.93 12.53 -7.37
N PRO A 4 56.81 13.24 -7.13
CA PRO A 4 56.71 13.88 -5.83
C PRO A 4 55.30 13.78 -5.20
N ARG A 5 55.29 13.22 -3.99
CA ARG A 5 54.81 13.78 -2.71
C ARG A 5 53.40 14.42 -2.58
N ARG A 6 52.69 13.83 -1.60
CA ARG A 6 51.99 14.42 -0.43
C ARG A 6 50.60 15.05 -0.63
N GLY A 7 49.63 14.37 -0.01
CA GLY A 7 48.97 14.93 1.17
C GLY A 7 47.70 15.73 0.93
N ARG A 8 46.57 15.04 0.74
CA ARG A 8 45.28 15.51 1.25
C ARG A 8 44.63 14.38 2.01
N SER A 9 44.69 14.45 3.34
CA SER A 9 43.81 13.69 4.20
C SER A 9 42.37 14.05 3.81
N CYS A 10 41.63 13.13 3.22
CA CYS A 10 40.17 13.19 3.33
C CYS A 10 39.88 13.07 4.83
N ARG A 11 39.62 14.21 5.48
CA ARG A 11 39.05 14.23 6.82
C ARG A 11 37.77 13.42 6.73
N ARG A 12 37.77 12.23 7.35
CA ARG A 12 36.54 11.51 7.68
C ARG A 12 35.62 12.53 8.35
N ARG A 13 34.44 12.77 7.75
CA ARG A 13 33.36 13.43 8.50
C ARG A 13 33.11 12.58 9.73
N PRO A 14 33.03 13.18 10.93
CA PRO A 14 32.66 12.44 12.13
C PRO A 14 31.25 11.86 11.95
N GLY A 15 31.07 10.66 12.49
CA GLY A 15 30.04 9.71 12.11
C GLY A 15 28.62 10.25 12.15
N ILE A 16 27.89 10.00 11.06
CA ILE A 16 26.48 9.67 11.14
C ILE A 16 26.47 8.24 11.68
N ASN A 17 26.32 8.08 12.99
CA ASN A 17 25.94 6.80 13.57
C ASN A 17 24.63 6.38 12.89
N GLY A 18 24.65 5.18 12.30
CA GLY A 18 23.69 4.75 11.29
C GLY A 18 22.23 4.80 11.74
N SER A 19 21.41 5.51 10.99
CA SER A 19 19.99 5.19 10.85
C SER A 19 19.90 3.99 9.89
N GLY A 20 19.59 2.81 10.41
CA GLY A 20 19.34 1.64 9.56
C GLY A 20 18.07 1.85 8.73
N ILE A 21 17.98 1.19 7.57
CA ILE A 21 16.73 1.22 6.79
C ILE A 21 15.63 0.57 7.62
N GLY A 22 14.51 1.27 7.82
CA GLY A 22 13.36 0.76 8.56
C GLY A 22 13.59 0.59 10.06
N THR A 23 14.47 1.40 10.67
CA THR A 23 14.66 1.44 12.13
C THR A 23 13.92 2.60 12.81
N ASP A 24 13.23 3.44 12.04
CA ASP A 24 12.46 4.55 12.59
C ASP A 24 11.26 4.02 13.42
N PRO A 25 10.86 4.73 14.48
CA PRO A 25 9.72 4.31 15.28
C PRO A 25 8.45 4.25 14.42
N LEU A 26 7.76 3.11 14.45
CA LEU A 26 6.51 2.90 13.72
C LEU A 26 5.27 3.41 14.46
N THR A 27 5.44 3.93 15.68
CA THR A 27 4.35 4.44 16.52
C THR A 27 4.73 5.80 17.10
N MET A 28 3.75 6.68 17.26
CA MET A 28 3.90 7.99 17.88
C MET A 28 2.73 8.26 18.83
N ASN A 29 2.96 9.06 19.87
CA ASN A 29 1.89 9.48 20.78
C ASN A 29 1.74 11.01 20.74
N LEU A 30 0.51 11.46 20.51
CA LEU A 30 0.09 12.85 20.64
C LEU A 30 -0.95 12.95 21.77
N PRO A 31 -0.98 14.07 22.52
CA PRO A 31 -2.01 14.29 23.52
C PRO A 31 -3.40 14.40 22.84
N PRO A 32 -4.49 14.04 23.53
CA PRO A 32 -5.83 14.25 23.00
C PRO A 32 -6.07 15.70 22.59
N ALA A 33 -6.80 15.88 21.49
CA ALA A 33 -7.19 17.18 20.97
C ALA A 33 -7.95 18.01 22.02
N ALA A 34 -7.68 19.31 22.08
CA ALA A 34 -8.30 20.18 23.06
C ALA A 34 -9.82 20.23 22.86
N ALA A 35 -10.59 20.16 23.95
CA ALA A 35 -12.06 20.24 23.91
C ALA A 35 -12.58 21.57 23.33
N SER A 36 -11.74 22.60 23.28
CA SER A 36 -12.03 23.90 22.67
C SER A 36 -12.03 23.90 21.15
N LEU A 37 -11.49 22.85 20.50
CA LEU A 37 -11.53 22.72 19.05
C LEU A 37 -12.96 22.47 18.57
N GLU A 38 -13.31 23.08 17.44
CA GLU A 38 -14.61 22.88 16.80
C GLU A 38 -14.79 21.42 16.37
N GLU A 39 -16.02 20.92 16.47
CA GLU A 39 -16.38 19.62 15.92
C GLU A 39 -16.56 19.72 14.40
N ARG A 40 -15.87 18.86 13.65
CA ARG A 40 -15.84 18.87 12.19
C ARG A 40 -15.79 17.45 11.65
N ARG A 41 -16.53 17.17 10.58
CA ARG A 41 -16.50 15.86 9.89
C ARG A 41 -15.27 15.77 8.98
N THR A 42 -14.11 15.72 9.63
CA THR A 42 -12.80 15.64 8.98
C THR A 42 -12.38 14.18 8.83
N VAL A 43 -11.74 13.84 7.72
CA VAL A 43 -11.03 12.56 7.55
C VAL A 43 -9.52 12.79 7.49
N VAL A 44 -8.75 11.87 8.05
CA VAL A 44 -7.29 11.85 7.93
C VAL A 44 -6.91 10.93 6.78
N LEU A 45 -6.20 11.46 5.79
CA LEU A 45 -5.70 10.71 4.65
C LEU A 45 -4.18 10.57 4.77
N ALA A 46 -3.71 9.34 4.93
CA ALA A 46 -2.28 9.02 5.00
C ALA A 46 -1.83 8.35 3.70
N GLY A 47 -1.07 9.08 2.88
CA GLY A 47 -0.43 8.58 1.68
C GLY A 47 0.98 8.06 1.91
N HIS A 48 1.71 7.78 0.83
CA HIS A 48 3.13 7.42 0.91
C HIS A 48 3.95 8.45 1.70
N ASP A 49 4.89 7.99 2.53
CA ASP A 49 5.72 8.81 3.43
C ASP A 49 4.96 9.63 4.49
N ALA A 50 3.72 9.26 4.83
CA ALA A 50 2.98 9.91 5.92
C ALA A 50 3.63 9.70 7.29
N GLY A 51 4.06 8.47 7.59
CA GLY A 51 4.64 8.07 8.86
C GLY A 51 3.63 7.94 10.01
N PRO A 52 4.08 7.56 11.21
CA PRO A 52 3.22 7.29 12.37
C PRO A 52 2.50 8.52 12.92
N VAL A 53 2.93 9.72 12.54
CA VAL A 53 2.28 10.98 12.94
C VAL A 53 0.83 11.06 12.46
N ALA A 54 0.52 10.47 11.30
CA ALA A 54 -0.84 10.47 10.78
C ALA A 54 -1.80 9.64 11.63
N GLU A 55 -1.36 8.48 12.12
CA GLU A 55 -2.13 7.66 13.08
C GLU A 55 -2.31 8.41 14.39
N ALA A 56 -1.21 8.93 14.95
CA ALA A 56 -1.24 9.62 16.23
C ALA A 56 -2.16 10.85 16.19
N PHE A 57 -2.18 11.58 15.06
CA PHE A 57 -3.06 12.72 14.85
C PHE A 57 -4.52 12.29 14.75
N ALA A 58 -4.83 11.27 13.94
CA ALA A 58 -6.19 10.75 13.81
C ALA A 58 -6.75 10.31 15.16
N ARG A 59 -5.96 9.55 15.93
CA ARG A 59 -6.31 9.08 17.27
C ARG A 59 -6.50 10.22 18.26
N ALA A 60 -5.59 11.20 18.29
CA ALA A 60 -5.71 12.36 19.18
C ALA A 60 -6.98 13.18 18.91
N HIS A 61 -7.42 13.27 17.66
CA HIS A 61 -8.56 14.07 17.23
C HIS A 61 -9.90 13.31 17.15
N GLY A 62 -9.90 11.99 17.38
CA GLY A 62 -11.09 11.16 17.20
C GLY A 62 -11.59 11.17 15.75
N LEU A 63 -10.67 11.15 14.78
CA LEU A 63 -10.97 11.22 13.35
C LEU A 63 -10.70 9.86 12.67
N PRO A 64 -11.50 9.47 11.65
CA PRO A 64 -11.23 8.28 10.85
C PRO A 64 -9.93 8.43 10.06
N LEU A 65 -9.13 7.36 10.05
CA LEU A 65 -7.85 7.29 9.34
C LEU A 65 -7.97 6.41 8.10
N LEU A 66 -7.75 7.03 6.94
CA LEU A 66 -7.73 6.41 5.62
C LEU A 66 -6.27 6.30 5.17
N ALA A 67 -5.67 5.13 5.37
CA ALA A 67 -4.23 4.94 5.24
C ALA A 67 -3.86 3.99 4.09
N GLU A 68 -3.16 4.53 3.08
CA GLU A 68 -2.52 3.72 2.04
C GLU A 68 -1.51 2.75 2.69
N PRO A 69 -1.29 1.55 2.14
CA PRO A 69 -0.39 0.57 2.75
C PRO A 69 1.02 1.09 3.00
N SER A 70 1.58 1.86 2.07
CA SER A 70 2.92 2.45 2.18
C SER A 70 2.99 3.73 3.00
N SER A 71 1.91 4.10 3.70
CA SER A 71 1.90 5.27 4.59
C SER A 71 2.67 5.03 5.88
N ASN A 72 2.85 3.76 6.28
CA ASN A 72 3.28 3.38 7.62
C ASN A 72 2.37 3.95 8.74
N ALA A 73 1.10 4.22 8.43
CA ALA A 73 0.08 4.71 9.37
C ALA A 73 -1.16 3.80 9.42
N ARG A 74 -1.20 2.70 8.67
CA ARG A 74 -2.36 1.80 8.57
C ARG A 74 -2.46 0.84 9.76
N PHE A 75 -2.59 1.40 10.96
CA PHE A 75 -2.75 0.67 12.21
C PHE A 75 -3.51 1.53 13.24
N GLY A 76 -3.82 0.94 14.38
CA GLY A 76 -4.44 1.63 15.49
C GLY A 76 -5.97 1.69 15.41
N PRO A 77 -6.62 2.20 16.48
CA PRO A 77 -8.07 2.08 16.66
C PRO A 77 -8.88 2.93 15.67
N ASN A 78 -8.27 3.93 15.04
CA ASN A 78 -8.94 4.84 14.12
C ASN A 78 -8.77 4.44 12.65
N ALA A 79 -7.94 3.44 12.34
CA ALA A 79 -7.70 3.00 10.98
C ALA A 79 -8.92 2.26 10.41
N VAL A 80 -9.43 2.78 9.30
CA VAL A 80 -10.61 2.23 8.63
C VAL A 80 -10.16 1.25 7.55
N GLY A 81 -10.86 0.11 7.45
CA GLY A 81 -10.59 -1.02 6.55
C GLY A 81 -10.63 -0.68 5.04
N PRO A 82 -11.50 -1.28 4.21
CA PRO A 82 -11.53 -1.02 2.75
C PRO A 82 -12.09 0.38 2.42
N TYR A 83 -11.47 1.44 2.96
CA TYR A 83 -11.96 2.82 3.01
C TYR A 83 -12.24 3.40 1.62
N ARG A 84 -11.50 2.96 0.60
CA ARG A 84 -11.69 3.45 -0.77
C ARG A 84 -13.09 3.11 -1.32
N LEU A 85 -13.72 2.05 -0.81
CA LEU A 85 -15.09 1.67 -1.15
C LEU A 85 -16.13 2.37 -0.27
N LEU A 86 -15.70 2.97 0.84
CA LEU A 86 -16.60 3.70 1.74
C LEU A 86 -16.84 5.13 1.27
N LEU A 87 -15.87 5.74 0.57
CA LEU A 87 -15.89 7.16 0.20
C LEU A 87 -17.16 7.60 -0.54
N GLU A 88 -17.75 6.73 -1.36
CA GLU A 88 -19.01 7.03 -2.07
C GLU A 88 -20.21 7.20 -1.12
N HIS A 89 -20.18 6.56 0.04
CA HIS A 89 -21.24 6.60 1.04
C HIS A 89 -21.18 7.84 1.95
N PHE A 90 -20.08 8.60 1.92
CA PHE A 90 -19.89 9.83 2.70
C PHE A 90 -19.78 11.09 1.81
N GLY A 91 -20.38 11.03 0.61
CA GLY A 91 -20.48 12.15 -0.33
C GLY A 91 -21.51 13.22 0.08
N PRO A 92 -21.70 14.28 -0.72
CA PRO A 92 -22.59 15.42 -0.41
C PRO A 92 -24.04 15.03 -0.10
N SER A 93 -24.51 13.92 -0.66
CA SER A 93 -25.88 13.43 -0.50
C SER A 93 -26.05 12.48 0.70
N SER A 94 -24.98 12.20 1.44
CA SER A 94 -25.04 11.35 2.64
C SER A 94 -25.57 12.11 3.85
N ALA A 95 -26.02 11.37 4.86
CA ALA A 95 -26.45 11.98 6.14
C ALA A 95 -25.27 12.62 6.91
N GLN A 96 -24.05 12.14 6.68
CA GLN A 96 -22.83 12.62 7.32
C GLN A 96 -21.74 12.86 6.27
N PRO A 97 -21.85 13.93 5.45
CA PRO A 97 -20.88 14.19 4.40
C PRO A 97 -19.51 14.54 4.98
N ILE A 98 -18.44 14.11 4.30
CA ILE A 98 -17.09 14.59 4.58
C ILE A 98 -17.05 16.10 4.34
N GLU A 99 -16.60 16.85 5.33
CA GLU A 99 -16.49 18.31 5.28
C GLU A 99 -15.07 18.78 5.01
N ARG A 100 -14.06 18.04 5.51
CA ARG A 100 -12.65 18.42 5.39
C ARG A 100 -11.75 17.20 5.28
N VAL A 101 -10.57 17.40 4.70
CA VAL A 101 -9.51 16.39 4.62
C VAL A 101 -8.21 16.96 5.16
N VAL A 102 -7.55 16.21 6.04
CA VAL A 102 -6.13 16.46 6.35
C VAL A 102 -5.28 15.38 5.73
N VAL A 103 -4.25 15.79 5.00
CA VAL A 103 -3.39 14.92 4.21
C VAL A 103 -2.02 14.84 4.86
N PHE A 104 -1.54 13.63 5.06
CA PHE A 104 -0.17 13.32 5.43
C PHE A 104 0.50 12.56 4.29
N GLY A 105 1.75 12.92 3.98
CA GLY A 105 2.48 12.31 2.88
C GLY A 105 1.86 12.60 1.51
N ARG A 106 1.98 11.64 0.58
CA ARG A 106 1.54 11.79 -0.81
C ARG A 106 0.58 10.68 -1.22
N PRO A 107 -0.75 10.88 -1.10
CA PRO A 107 -1.73 9.90 -1.57
C PRO A 107 -1.73 9.86 -3.11
N THR A 108 -1.59 8.67 -3.68
CA THR A 108 -1.47 8.47 -5.14
C THR A 108 -2.06 7.14 -5.62
N LEU A 109 -2.66 6.36 -4.72
CA LEU A 109 -2.94 4.95 -5.00
C LEU A 109 -4.30 4.70 -5.63
N SER A 110 -5.36 5.36 -5.12
CA SER A 110 -6.74 5.04 -5.46
C SER A 110 -7.48 6.21 -6.10
N ARG A 111 -8.28 5.91 -7.14
CA ARG A 111 -9.11 6.90 -7.85
C ARG A 111 -10.16 7.56 -6.94
N PRO A 112 -10.85 6.84 -6.02
CA PRO A 112 -11.80 7.47 -5.09
C PRO A 112 -11.16 8.54 -4.20
N VAL A 113 -9.92 8.33 -3.75
CA VAL A 113 -9.18 9.34 -2.97
C VAL A 113 -8.84 10.56 -3.81
N ALA A 114 -8.37 10.37 -5.05
CA ALA A 114 -8.10 11.47 -5.96
C ALA A 114 -9.38 12.30 -6.21
N ALA A 115 -10.50 11.63 -6.47
CA ALA A 115 -11.79 12.28 -6.66
C ALA A 115 -12.25 13.08 -5.42
N LEU A 116 -11.98 12.59 -4.20
CA LEU A 116 -12.26 13.34 -2.98
C LEU A 116 -11.40 14.62 -2.89
N LEU A 117 -10.10 14.55 -3.22
CA LEU A 117 -9.20 15.70 -3.15
C LEU A 117 -9.44 16.73 -4.26
N GLU A 118 -10.07 16.33 -5.37
CA GLU A 118 -10.47 17.22 -6.47
C GLU A 118 -11.75 18.01 -6.16
N ARG A 119 -12.48 17.69 -5.09
CA ARG A 119 -13.72 18.37 -4.71
C ARG A 119 -13.46 19.76 -4.15
N ALA A 120 -13.89 20.79 -4.89
CA ALA A 120 -13.77 22.18 -4.47
C ALA A 120 -14.62 22.53 -3.22
N ASP A 121 -15.66 21.74 -2.93
CA ASP A 121 -16.53 21.91 -1.78
C ASP A 121 -16.00 21.27 -0.49
N VAL A 122 -14.87 20.54 -0.55
CA VAL A 122 -14.22 19.90 0.61
C VAL A 122 -12.83 20.51 0.79
N PRO A 123 -12.67 21.50 1.70
CA PRO A 123 -11.36 22.04 2.01
C PRO A 123 -10.40 20.96 2.48
N SER A 124 -9.16 21.04 1.98
CA SER A 124 -8.09 20.10 2.32
C SER A 124 -6.83 20.82 2.78
N ALA A 125 -6.14 20.29 3.79
CA ALA A 125 -4.85 20.77 4.25
C ALA A 125 -3.78 19.66 4.18
N LEU A 126 -2.56 20.01 3.84
CA LEU A 126 -1.41 19.10 3.75
C LEU A 126 -0.43 19.40 4.89
N TYR A 127 -0.16 18.40 5.73
CA TYR A 127 0.90 18.51 6.71
C TYR A 127 2.27 18.39 6.03
N GLN A 128 3.02 19.49 6.04
CA GLN A 128 4.32 19.62 5.37
C GLN A 128 5.31 20.37 6.27
N PRO A 129 5.83 19.72 7.33
CA PRO A 129 6.77 20.35 8.27
C PRO A 129 8.16 20.60 7.67
N VAL A 130 8.48 19.91 6.57
CA VAL A 130 9.76 20.04 5.86
C VAL A 130 9.54 20.03 4.35
N PRO A 131 10.38 20.72 3.57
CA PRO A 131 10.35 20.63 2.11
C PRO A 131 10.58 19.20 1.61
N VAL A 132 9.83 18.79 0.59
CA VAL A 132 9.95 17.48 -0.06
C VAL A 132 10.09 17.64 -1.57
N ALA A 133 10.91 16.81 -2.21
CA ALA A 133 11.29 16.98 -3.61
C ALA A 133 10.12 16.86 -4.61
N TRP A 134 9.06 16.14 -4.23
CA TRP A 134 7.87 15.96 -5.07
C TRP A 134 6.85 17.09 -4.96
N TYR A 135 7.00 18.01 -4.00
CA TYR A 135 6.08 19.12 -3.80
C TYR A 135 6.46 20.32 -4.67
N GLN A 136 5.50 20.82 -5.45
CA GLN A 136 5.64 22.06 -6.22
C GLN A 136 4.51 23.02 -5.83
N PRO A 137 4.81 24.24 -5.34
CA PRO A 137 3.80 25.24 -5.04
C PRO A 137 2.86 25.49 -6.23
N GLY A 138 1.56 25.57 -5.96
CA GLY A 138 0.53 25.86 -6.98
C GLY A 138 0.12 24.68 -7.86
N ARG A 139 0.73 23.49 -7.71
CA ARG A 139 0.28 22.24 -8.37
C ARG A 139 -0.74 21.45 -7.55
N ARG A 140 -1.00 21.89 -6.32
CA ARG A 140 -1.85 21.24 -5.31
C ARG A 140 -2.88 22.25 -4.80
N THR A 141 -4.06 21.75 -4.47
CA THR A 141 -5.18 22.53 -3.92
C THR A 141 -5.17 22.55 -2.40
N GLU A 142 -4.44 21.62 -1.77
CA GLU A 142 -4.32 21.54 -0.32
C GLU A 142 -3.57 22.76 0.25
N LEU A 143 -4.08 23.29 1.37
CA LEU A 143 -3.40 24.31 2.15
C LEU A 143 -2.18 23.67 2.87
N PRO A 144 -0.93 24.05 2.53
CA PRO A 144 0.23 23.52 3.24
C PRO A 144 0.31 24.10 4.65
N LEU A 145 0.48 23.23 5.66
CA LEU A 145 0.62 23.60 7.07
C LEU A 145 1.88 22.93 7.65
N GLU A 146 2.72 23.73 8.30
CA GLU A 146 4.05 23.27 8.76
C GLU A 146 4.03 22.68 10.19
N ASN A 147 3.01 23.00 10.99
CA ASN A 147 2.92 22.57 12.37
C ASN A 147 1.57 21.90 12.70
N LEU A 148 1.59 21.06 13.73
CA LEU A 148 0.42 20.29 14.14
C LEU A 148 -0.67 21.12 14.80
N ALA A 149 -0.36 22.31 15.34
CA ALA A 149 -1.35 23.18 15.98
C ALA A 149 -2.27 23.81 14.93
N ASP A 150 -1.72 24.37 13.86
CA ASP A 150 -2.51 24.92 12.75
C ASP A 150 -3.31 23.80 12.04
N LEU A 151 -2.71 22.62 11.90
CA LEU A 151 -3.40 21.45 11.35
C LEU A 151 -4.55 21.01 12.25
N ALA A 152 -4.38 21.06 13.57
CA ALA A 152 -5.42 20.78 14.56
C ALA A 152 -6.58 21.78 14.46
N ASP A 153 -6.30 23.07 14.33
CA ASP A 153 -7.32 24.12 14.14
C ASP A 153 -8.08 23.97 12.82
N PHE A 154 -7.38 23.55 11.75
CA PHE A 154 -8.00 23.22 10.48
C PHE A 154 -8.88 21.96 10.57
N ALA A 155 -8.37 20.90 11.18
CA ALA A 155 -9.07 19.61 11.27
C ALA A 155 -10.26 19.66 12.21
N GLY A 156 -10.17 20.41 13.31
CA GLY A 156 -11.09 20.28 14.43
C GLY A 156 -10.98 18.92 15.12
N ARG A 157 -11.98 18.60 15.94
CA ARG A 157 -12.17 17.27 16.55
C ARG A 157 -13.36 16.55 15.91
N GLY A 158 -13.34 15.21 15.90
CA GLY A 158 -14.47 14.45 15.41
C GLY A 158 -15.70 14.62 16.32
N PRO A 159 -16.92 14.82 15.75
CA PRO A 159 -18.16 14.59 16.48
C PRO A 159 -18.18 13.18 17.09
N SER A 160 -18.92 12.99 18.18
CA SER A 160 -18.88 11.72 18.94
C SER A 160 -19.26 10.48 18.12
N ASP A 161 -20.12 10.63 17.12
CA ASP A 161 -20.61 9.54 16.27
C ASP A 161 -19.82 9.39 14.95
N TRP A 162 -18.95 10.35 14.63
CA TRP A 162 -18.28 10.40 13.33
C TRP A 162 -17.33 9.22 13.14
N LEU A 163 -16.38 9.06 14.07
CA LEU A 163 -15.44 7.93 14.03
C LEU A 163 -16.17 6.59 14.11
N ASP A 164 -17.14 6.46 15.02
CA ASP A 164 -17.90 5.22 15.22
C ASP A 164 -18.63 4.80 13.94
N THR A 165 -19.24 5.75 13.23
CA THR A 165 -19.92 5.49 11.95
C THR A 165 -18.96 4.94 10.90
N TRP A 166 -17.76 5.52 10.80
CA TRP A 166 -16.72 5.03 9.88
C TRP A 166 -16.18 3.66 10.26
N LEU A 167 -15.96 3.40 11.55
CA LEU A 167 -15.47 2.12 12.04
C LEU A 167 -16.52 1.01 11.84
N LEU A 168 -17.80 1.29 12.11
CA LEU A 168 -18.89 0.35 11.85
C LEU A 168 -19.04 0.05 10.36
N ALA A 169 -19.04 1.08 9.52
CA ALA A 169 -19.09 0.91 8.06
C ALA A 169 -17.86 0.12 7.55
N GLY A 170 -16.66 0.43 8.05
CA GLY A 170 -15.43 -0.26 7.70
C GLY A 170 -15.43 -1.73 8.10
N ALA A 171 -15.91 -2.05 9.30
CA ALA A 171 -16.02 -3.44 9.76
C ALA A 171 -17.03 -4.24 8.92
N ALA A 172 -18.19 -3.64 8.60
CA ALA A 172 -19.19 -4.28 7.73
C ALA A 172 -18.67 -4.50 6.31
N ALA A 173 -17.96 -3.51 5.75
CA ALA A 173 -17.33 -3.63 4.45
C ALA A 173 -16.24 -4.70 4.42
N GLN A 174 -15.37 -4.75 5.44
CA GLN A 174 -14.36 -5.80 5.55
C GLN A 174 -15.01 -7.18 5.63
N HIS A 175 -16.03 -7.36 6.47
CA HIS A 175 -16.72 -8.65 6.60
C HIS A 175 -17.35 -9.10 5.27
N ALA A 176 -17.98 -8.18 4.54
CA ALA A 176 -18.55 -8.48 3.23
C ALA A 176 -17.47 -8.85 2.21
N LEU A 177 -16.36 -8.12 2.19
CA LEU A 177 -15.21 -8.41 1.34
C LEU A 177 -14.61 -9.80 1.65
N ASP A 178 -14.37 -10.10 2.92
CA ASP A 178 -13.83 -11.38 3.37
C ASP A 178 -14.75 -12.54 2.98
N GLY A 179 -16.07 -12.36 3.09
CA GLY A 179 -17.07 -13.34 2.66
C GLY A 179 -17.00 -13.64 1.16
N VAL A 180 -16.81 -12.61 0.32
CA VAL A 180 -16.63 -12.81 -1.13
C VAL A 180 -15.31 -13.53 -1.42
N LEU A 181 -14.21 -13.15 -0.77
CA LEU A 181 -12.90 -13.79 -0.98
C LEU A 181 -12.87 -15.25 -0.50
N ALA A 182 -13.53 -15.56 0.62
CA ALA A 182 -13.61 -16.92 1.16
C ALA A 182 -14.41 -17.89 0.29
N ALA A 183 -15.29 -17.37 -0.58
CA ALA A 183 -16.04 -18.17 -1.55
C ALA A 183 -15.20 -18.58 -2.77
N GLU A 184 -14.03 -17.97 -2.97
CA GLU A 184 -13.16 -18.29 -4.10
C GLU A 184 -12.32 -19.56 -3.81
N PRO A 185 -12.32 -20.57 -4.70
CA PRO A 185 -11.57 -21.81 -4.49
C PRO A 185 -10.05 -21.63 -4.65
N THR A 186 -9.62 -20.58 -5.36
CA THR A 186 -8.23 -20.27 -5.66
C THR A 186 -7.83 -18.94 -5.02
N ALA A 187 -6.53 -18.78 -4.75
CA ALA A 187 -5.99 -17.50 -4.35
C ALA A 187 -6.21 -16.46 -5.47
N THR A 188 -6.77 -15.31 -5.10
CA THR A 188 -6.98 -14.13 -5.95
C THR A 188 -6.09 -12.99 -5.47
N GLY A 189 -5.82 -11.99 -6.32
CA GLY A 189 -5.02 -10.80 -5.95
C GLY A 189 -5.37 -10.21 -4.58
N PRO A 190 -6.64 -9.85 -4.32
CA PRO A 190 -7.07 -9.33 -3.01
C PRO A 190 -6.80 -10.31 -1.84
N SER A 191 -7.06 -11.61 -2.00
CA SER A 191 -6.78 -12.59 -0.95
C SER A 191 -5.27 -12.76 -0.68
N VAL A 192 -4.43 -12.65 -1.71
CA VAL A 192 -2.97 -12.67 -1.58
C VAL A 192 -2.50 -11.40 -0.86
N GLY A 193 -3.03 -10.23 -1.23
CA GLY A 193 -2.75 -8.97 -0.55
C GLY A 193 -3.09 -9.03 0.94
N ALA A 194 -4.27 -9.56 1.29
CA ALA A 194 -4.69 -9.75 2.68
C ALA A 194 -3.76 -10.69 3.46
N LEU A 195 -3.43 -11.86 2.90
CA LEU A 195 -2.58 -12.86 3.56
C LEU A 195 -1.14 -12.36 3.74
N VAL A 196 -0.57 -11.70 2.72
CA VAL A 196 0.78 -11.11 2.81
C VAL A 196 0.80 -10.02 3.87
N TRP A 197 -0.20 -9.13 3.89
CA TRP A 197 -0.30 -8.08 4.91
C TRP A 197 -0.35 -8.66 6.33
N GLN A 198 -1.16 -9.70 6.54
CA GLN A 198 -1.31 -10.38 7.84
C GLN A 198 -0.02 -11.06 8.32
N HIS A 199 0.77 -11.65 7.41
CA HIS A 199 1.98 -12.41 7.75
C HIS A 199 3.27 -11.60 7.67
N ALA A 200 3.26 -10.40 7.07
CA ALA A 200 4.45 -9.57 6.96
C ALA A 200 5.00 -9.19 8.34
N ARG A 201 6.30 -9.40 8.54
CA ARG A 201 7.06 -9.02 9.74
C ARG A 201 8.37 -8.36 9.30
N GLY A 202 8.89 -7.46 10.12
CA GLY A 202 10.13 -6.75 9.81
C GLY A 202 9.92 -5.75 8.69
N GLN A 203 10.13 -6.15 7.44
CA GLN A 203 10.02 -5.27 6.28
C GLN A 203 9.10 -5.85 5.19
N LEU A 204 8.26 -5.01 4.62
CA LEU A 204 7.36 -5.35 3.53
C LEU A 204 7.57 -4.39 2.36
N MET A 205 8.01 -4.89 1.21
CA MET A 205 8.06 -4.14 -0.04
C MET A 205 6.85 -4.50 -0.90
N LEU A 206 6.13 -3.50 -1.39
CA LEU A 206 4.99 -3.68 -2.27
C LEU A 206 5.31 -3.12 -3.68
N GLY A 207 5.14 -3.97 -4.69
CA GLY A 207 5.23 -3.58 -6.10
C GLY A 207 4.13 -2.58 -6.47
N SER A 208 4.47 -1.62 -7.33
CA SER A 208 3.65 -0.42 -7.64
C SER A 208 2.31 -0.66 -8.35
N SER A 209 2.05 -1.88 -8.82
CA SER A 209 0.86 -2.25 -9.62
C SER A 209 -0.26 -2.84 -8.75
N ASN A 210 -0.79 -4.02 -9.07
CA ASN A 210 -1.91 -4.64 -8.35
C ASN A 210 -1.55 -4.99 -6.91
N GLY A 211 -0.35 -5.49 -6.61
CA GLY A 211 0.03 -5.94 -5.26
C GLY A 211 -0.26 -4.91 -4.16
N ILE A 212 0.17 -3.66 -4.33
CA ILE A 212 -0.15 -2.60 -3.36
C ILE A 212 -1.65 -2.23 -3.33
N ARG A 213 -2.37 -2.33 -4.46
CA ARG A 213 -3.81 -2.03 -4.55
C ARG A 213 -4.67 -3.13 -3.95
N ASP A 214 -4.20 -4.37 -3.99
CA ASP A 214 -4.81 -5.54 -3.38
C ASP A 214 -4.65 -5.48 -1.86
N VAL A 215 -3.46 -5.10 -1.38
CA VAL A 215 -3.23 -4.80 0.04
C VAL A 215 -4.07 -3.60 0.50
N ASP A 216 -4.18 -2.56 -0.31
CA ASP A 216 -5.04 -1.40 -0.01
C ASP A 216 -6.52 -1.79 0.12
N LEU A 217 -6.98 -2.71 -0.72
CA LEU A 217 -8.35 -3.22 -0.71
C LEU A 217 -8.63 -4.14 0.47
N ALA A 218 -7.77 -5.12 0.71
CA ALA A 218 -8.10 -6.27 1.56
C ALA A 218 -7.20 -6.41 2.80
N GLY A 219 -6.13 -5.62 2.90
CA GLY A 219 -5.24 -5.59 4.07
C GLY A 219 -5.94 -4.95 5.26
N LEU A 220 -6.40 -5.77 6.20
CA LEU A 220 -7.03 -5.31 7.44
C LEU A 220 -6.04 -4.45 8.26
N PRO A 221 -6.41 -3.23 8.68
CA PRO A 221 -5.57 -2.46 9.60
C PRO A 221 -5.29 -3.24 10.89
N ALA A 222 -4.03 -3.25 11.31
CA ALA A 222 -3.60 -3.96 12.51
C ALA A 222 -3.77 -3.08 13.76
N ALA A 223 -3.85 -3.67 14.94
CA ALA A 223 -3.82 -2.91 16.19
C ALA A 223 -2.49 -2.14 16.34
N GLU A 224 -1.39 -2.79 15.95
CA GLU A 224 -0.03 -2.26 15.99
C GLU A 224 0.70 -2.63 14.68
N PRO A 225 1.67 -1.82 14.23
CA PRO A 225 2.41 -2.10 13.00
C PRO A 225 3.33 -3.32 13.16
N ALA A 226 3.21 -4.29 12.26
CA ALA A 226 3.99 -5.53 12.28
C ALA A 226 5.24 -5.50 11.36
N ALA A 227 5.26 -4.58 10.39
CA ALA A 227 6.35 -4.40 9.45
C ALA A 227 6.45 -2.94 8.99
N THR A 228 7.67 -2.50 8.66
CA THR A 228 7.91 -1.26 7.92
C THR A 228 7.60 -1.50 6.45
N VAL A 229 6.69 -0.71 5.88
CA VAL A 229 6.21 -0.85 4.52
C VAL A 229 6.94 0.10 3.58
N PHE A 230 7.44 -0.44 2.48
CA PHE A 230 8.13 0.25 1.40
C PHE A 230 7.37 0.06 0.08
N ALA A 231 7.47 1.05 -0.81
CA ALA A 231 6.97 0.94 -2.18
C ALA A 231 7.60 2.03 -3.06
N ASN A 232 7.85 1.73 -4.33
CA ASN A 232 8.41 2.71 -5.29
C ASN A 232 7.34 3.68 -5.81
N ARG A 233 6.77 4.52 -4.93
CA ARG A 233 5.60 5.39 -5.23
C ARG A 233 5.93 6.75 -5.84
N GLY A 234 7.21 7.06 -6.06
CA GLY A 234 7.63 8.31 -6.71
C GLY A 234 7.05 8.44 -8.14
N LEU A 235 7.41 7.49 -9.01
CA LEU A 235 6.89 7.35 -10.38
C LEU A 235 6.07 6.07 -10.59
N ALA A 236 5.96 5.21 -9.58
CA ALA A 236 5.18 3.97 -9.63
C ALA A 236 5.64 2.97 -10.73
N GLY A 237 6.93 2.97 -11.08
CA GLY A 237 7.52 2.06 -12.07
C GLY A 237 7.59 0.60 -11.59
N ILE A 238 7.74 -0.32 -12.56
CA ILE A 238 7.98 -1.75 -12.34
C ILE A 238 9.48 -2.07 -12.25
N ASP A 239 10.33 -1.15 -12.72
CA ASP A 239 11.77 -1.29 -12.83
C ASP A 239 12.45 -1.40 -11.46
N GLY A 240 13.44 -2.29 -11.34
CA GLY A 240 14.30 -2.36 -10.16
C GLY A 240 13.59 -2.80 -8.87
N THR A 241 12.39 -3.39 -8.94
CA THR A 241 11.60 -3.73 -7.74
C THR A 241 12.26 -4.80 -6.86
N ILE A 242 12.80 -5.87 -7.46
CA ILE A 242 13.55 -6.92 -6.76
C ILE A 242 14.87 -6.35 -6.23
N SER A 243 15.59 -5.60 -7.07
CA SER A 243 16.83 -4.92 -6.69
C SER A 243 16.63 -3.97 -5.49
N THR A 244 15.51 -3.23 -5.48
CA THR A 244 15.13 -2.34 -4.36
C THR A 244 14.88 -3.15 -3.09
N ALA A 245 14.11 -4.24 -3.17
CA ALA A 245 13.80 -5.09 -2.02
C ALA A 245 15.07 -5.75 -1.43
N THR A 246 15.99 -6.21 -2.29
CA THR A 246 17.30 -6.72 -1.90
C THR A 246 18.10 -5.66 -1.14
N GLY A 247 18.15 -4.42 -1.64
CA GLY A 247 18.83 -3.32 -0.96
C GLY A 247 18.21 -2.96 0.39
N ILE A 248 16.87 -2.98 0.49
CA ILE A 248 16.13 -2.79 1.74
C ILE A 248 16.51 -3.87 2.76
N ALA A 249 16.48 -5.15 2.36
CA ALA A 249 16.85 -6.27 3.23
C ALA A 249 18.30 -6.19 3.73
N LEU A 250 19.25 -5.88 2.83
CA LEU A 250 20.67 -5.75 3.17
C LEU A 250 20.95 -4.55 4.08
N GLY A 251 20.38 -3.39 3.76
CA GLY A 251 20.60 -2.14 4.52
C GLY A 251 19.83 -2.10 5.85
N GLY A 252 18.69 -2.78 5.92
CA GLY A 252 17.87 -2.91 7.12
C GLY A 252 18.30 -4.04 8.04
N ARG A 253 18.99 -5.07 7.50
CA ARG A 253 19.39 -6.30 8.21
C ARG A 253 18.20 -6.97 8.90
N GLN A 254 17.06 -6.97 8.23
CA GLN A 254 15.81 -7.58 8.66
C GLN A 254 15.29 -8.48 7.56
N ASP A 255 14.47 -9.46 7.93
CA ASP A 255 13.73 -10.25 6.97
C ASP A 255 12.77 -9.35 6.20
N THR A 256 12.82 -9.46 4.87
CA THR A 256 12.00 -8.67 3.97
C THR A 256 11.09 -9.58 3.16
N THR A 257 9.80 -9.27 3.16
CA THR A 257 8.84 -9.83 2.21
C THR A 257 8.59 -8.84 1.09
N LEU A 258 8.67 -9.27 -0.16
CA LEU A 258 8.33 -8.50 -1.34
C LEU A 258 7.08 -9.13 -1.99
N LEU A 259 6.04 -8.33 -2.24
CA LEU A 259 4.88 -8.72 -3.06
C LEU A 259 4.89 -7.96 -4.38
N LEU A 260 4.91 -8.67 -5.51
CA LEU A 260 4.86 -8.09 -6.86
C LEU A 260 4.10 -9.00 -7.84
N GLY A 261 3.71 -8.42 -8.98
CA GLY A 261 3.17 -9.21 -10.09
C GLY A 261 4.28 -9.88 -10.91
N ASP A 262 3.93 -10.94 -11.62
CA ASP A 262 4.78 -11.64 -12.59
C ASP A 262 5.44 -10.74 -13.63
N VAL A 263 4.73 -9.80 -14.26
CA VAL A 263 5.35 -8.88 -15.24
C VAL A 263 6.42 -8.00 -14.58
N THR A 264 6.19 -7.53 -13.36
CA THR A 264 7.19 -6.79 -12.57
C THR A 264 8.37 -7.67 -12.21
N PHE A 265 8.11 -8.93 -11.81
CA PHE A 265 9.16 -9.90 -11.52
C PHE A 265 10.04 -10.15 -12.75
N LEU A 266 9.42 -10.41 -13.91
CA LEU A 266 10.14 -10.67 -15.16
C LEU A 266 10.94 -9.45 -15.63
N HIS A 267 10.41 -8.24 -15.44
CA HIS A 267 11.11 -7.01 -15.78
C HIS A 267 12.41 -6.83 -14.98
N ASP A 268 12.44 -7.25 -13.71
CA ASP A 268 13.61 -7.13 -12.83
C ASP A 268 14.22 -8.49 -12.44
N ALA A 269 14.03 -9.53 -13.26
CA ALA A 269 14.53 -10.89 -12.95
C ALA A 269 16.06 -10.91 -12.79
N GLY A 270 16.77 -10.05 -13.53
CA GLY A 270 18.21 -9.84 -13.36
C GLY A 270 18.61 -9.35 -11.96
N GLY A 271 17.70 -8.71 -11.23
CA GLY A 271 17.87 -8.30 -9.83
C GLY A 271 17.96 -9.46 -8.84
N LEU A 272 17.66 -10.70 -9.28
CA LEU A 272 17.93 -11.92 -8.49
C LEU A 272 19.42 -12.29 -8.47
N LEU A 273 20.26 -11.69 -9.32
CA LEU A 273 21.69 -11.96 -9.31
C LEU A 273 22.32 -11.49 -8.00
N LEU A 274 22.83 -12.43 -7.20
CA LEU A 274 23.69 -12.14 -6.06
C LEU A 274 25.14 -12.46 -6.45
N GLY A 275 26.01 -11.46 -6.39
CA GLY A 275 27.42 -11.60 -6.76
C GLY A 275 28.20 -12.49 -5.80
N SER A 276 29.22 -13.18 -6.32
CA SER A 276 30.12 -13.98 -5.48
C SER A 276 30.81 -13.10 -4.42
N GLY A 277 30.64 -13.46 -3.14
CA GLY A 277 31.21 -12.73 -2.01
C GLY A 277 30.28 -11.68 -1.39
N GLU A 278 29.11 -11.43 -1.99
CA GLU A 278 28.08 -10.60 -1.38
C GLU A 278 27.35 -11.33 -0.26
N SER A 279 26.82 -10.57 0.71
CA SER A 279 26.00 -11.13 1.78
C SER A 279 24.63 -11.54 1.24
N GLU A 280 24.15 -12.73 1.60
CA GLU A 280 22.80 -13.16 1.24
C GLU A 280 21.77 -12.56 2.20
N PRO A 281 20.78 -11.78 1.71
CA PRO A 281 19.72 -11.25 2.55
C PRO A 281 18.63 -12.30 2.84
N GLY A 282 17.93 -12.13 3.95
CA GLY A 282 16.63 -12.76 4.19
C GLY A 282 15.57 -12.07 3.32
N LEU A 283 15.25 -12.66 2.16
CA LEU A 283 14.30 -12.09 1.20
C LEU A 283 13.31 -13.15 0.71
N ARG A 284 12.03 -12.94 1.02
CA ARG A 284 10.91 -13.73 0.48
C ARG A 284 10.19 -12.93 -0.60
N ILE A 285 10.11 -13.49 -1.80
CA ILE A 285 9.48 -12.86 -2.96
C ILE A 285 8.17 -13.59 -3.26
N VAL A 286 7.05 -12.96 -2.99
CA VAL A 286 5.71 -13.45 -3.35
C VAL A 286 5.34 -12.87 -4.71
N VAL A 287 5.27 -13.75 -5.71
CA VAL A 287 4.93 -13.38 -7.10
C VAL A 287 3.47 -13.74 -7.36
N LEU A 288 2.63 -12.73 -7.55
CA LEU A 288 1.28 -12.93 -8.06
C LEU A 288 1.36 -13.18 -9.56
N ASN A 289 1.23 -14.44 -9.98
CA ASN A 289 1.36 -14.86 -11.37
C ASN A 289 -0.02 -15.10 -11.99
N ASP A 290 -0.49 -14.10 -12.74
CA ASP A 290 -1.73 -14.15 -13.53
C ASP A 290 -1.47 -14.35 -15.04
N ALA A 291 -0.22 -14.67 -15.40
CA ALA A 291 0.29 -14.77 -16.76
C ALA A 291 0.15 -13.45 -17.56
N GLY A 292 0.37 -12.31 -16.90
CA GLY A 292 0.60 -10.99 -17.52
C GLY A 292 0.07 -9.79 -16.70
N GLY A 293 -0.46 -8.78 -17.38
CA GLY A 293 -0.89 -7.53 -16.74
C GLY A 293 -2.38 -7.47 -16.38
N ALA A 294 -2.84 -8.11 -15.30
CA ALA A 294 -4.27 -8.09 -14.94
C ALA A 294 -4.86 -6.72 -14.58
N ILE A 295 -4.04 -5.73 -14.22
CA ILE A 295 -4.52 -4.38 -13.84
C ILE A 295 -5.38 -3.75 -14.93
N PHE A 296 -5.05 -3.95 -16.21
CA PHE A 296 -5.77 -3.35 -17.34
C PHE A 296 -7.17 -3.92 -17.51
N GLY A 297 -7.41 -5.14 -17.04
CA GLY A 297 -8.74 -5.76 -16.99
C GLY A 297 -9.71 -5.03 -16.05
N LEU A 298 -9.20 -4.26 -15.08
CA LEU A 298 -10.00 -3.42 -14.16
C LEU A 298 -10.18 -1.99 -14.65
N LEU A 299 -9.51 -1.60 -15.73
CA LEU A 299 -9.55 -0.26 -16.31
C LEU A 299 -10.53 -0.21 -17.49
N GLU A 300 -10.54 0.94 -18.17
CA GLU A 300 -11.32 1.21 -19.37
C GLU A 300 -10.99 0.20 -20.48
N HIS A 301 -9.73 -0.25 -20.54
CA HIS A 301 -9.25 -1.27 -21.48
C HIS A 301 -9.98 -2.61 -21.33
N GLY A 302 -10.30 -3.03 -20.10
CA GLY A 302 -11.09 -4.24 -19.88
C GLY A 302 -12.51 -4.13 -20.44
N ALA A 303 -13.14 -2.95 -20.40
CA ALA A 303 -14.44 -2.74 -21.03
C ALA A 303 -14.35 -2.84 -22.57
N VAL A 304 -13.26 -2.34 -23.15
CA VAL A 304 -12.97 -2.50 -24.59
C VAL A 304 -12.83 -3.98 -24.93
N GLN A 305 -12.10 -4.76 -24.13
CA GLN A 305 -11.96 -6.20 -24.31
C GLN A 305 -13.30 -6.95 -24.23
N GLU A 306 -14.14 -6.65 -23.22
CA GLU A 306 -15.47 -7.27 -23.06
C GLU A 306 -16.43 -6.94 -24.20
N SER A 307 -16.29 -5.76 -24.82
CA SER A 307 -17.10 -5.38 -25.98
C SER A 307 -16.82 -6.24 -27.24
N GLY A 308 -15.76 -7.06 -27.22
CA GLY A 308 -15.27 -7.84 -28.36
C GLY A 308 -14.55 -6.99 -29.41
N ARG A 309 -14.68 -5.66 -29.37
CA ARG A 309 -14.00 -4.74 -30.28
C ARG A 309 -12.56 -4.54 -29.80
N TYR A 310 -11.59 -4.96 -30.62
CA TYR A 310 -10.14 -4.91 -30.31
C TYR A 310 -9.68 -5.81 -29.17
N ALA A 311 -10.44 -6.84 -28.79
CA ALA A 311 -10.08 -7.76 -27.70
C ALA A 311 -8.65 -8.33 -27.86
N ASP A 312 -8.28 -8.78 -29.05
CA ASP A 312 -6.93 -9.31 -29.34
C ASP A 312 -5.83 -8.25 -29.16
N ALA A 313 -6.12 -7.00 -29.54
CA ALA A 313 -5.16 -5.91 -29.38
C ALA A 313 -5.01 -5.54 -27.90
N VAL A 314 -6.10 -5.58 -27.13
CA VAL A 314 -6.05 -5.35 -25.68
C VAL A 314 -5.21 -6.43 -25.00
N GLU A 315 -5.47 -7.69 -25.30
CA GLU A 315 -4.71 -8.82 -24.75
C GLU A 315 -3.23 -8.73 -25.12
N ARG A 316 -2.91 -8.45 -26.39
CA ARG A 316 -1.52 -8.34 -26.86
C ARG A 316 -0.76 -7.16 -26.26
N LEU A 317 -1.39 -5.99 -26.13
CA LEU A 317 -0.70 -4.74 -25.75
C LEU A 317 -0.72 -4.46 -24.24
N PHE A 318 -1.78 -4.88 -23.55
CA PHE A 318 -1.99 -4.59 -22.14
C PHE A 318 -1.91 -5.86 -21.29
N GLY A 319 -2.57 -6.93 -21.75
CA GLY A 319 -2.52 -8.23 -21.10
C GLY A 319 -1.10 -8.80 -21.03
N THR A 320 -0.23 -8.48 -22.00
CA THR A 320 1.17 -8.93 -22.09
C THR A 320 1.34 -10.40 -21.69
N PRO A 321 0.62 -11.33 -22.35
CA PRO A 321 0.66 -12.74 -21.98
C PRO A 321 2.06 -13.30 -22.17
N HIS A 322 2.48 -14.15 -21.24
CA HIS A 322 3.77 -14.84 -21.30
C HIS A 322 3.63 -16.28 -20.81
N THR A 323 4.65 -17.09 -21.09
CA THR A 323 4.70 -18.50 -20.72
C THR A 323 6.01 -18.83 -19.98
N VAL A 324 6.59 -17.84 -19.29
CA VAL A 324 7.90 -17.98 -18.66
C VAL A 324 7.81 -18.91 -17.46
N ASP A 325 8.74 -19.85 -17.37
CA ASP A 325 8.89 -20.72 -16.20
C ASP A 325 9.69 -20.00 -15.10
N ILE A 326 8.98 -19.50 -14.08
CA ILE A 326 9.58 -18.81 -12.93
C ILE A 326 10.46 -19.77 -12.11
N ALA A 327 10.14 -21.06 -12.05
CA ALA A 327 10.97 -22.04 -11.33
C ALA A 327 12.33 -22.22 -12.03
N ALA A 328 12.35 -22.24 -13.36
CA ALA A 328 13.60 -22.30 -14.13
C ALA A 328 14.44 -21.02 -13.95
N LEU A 329 13.83 -19.84 -13.92
CA LEU A 329 14.53 -18.59 -13.60
C LEU A 329 15.09 -18.61 -12.18
N ALA A 330 14.30 -19.02 -11.19
CA ALA A 330 14.74 -19.15 -9.81
C ALA A 330 15.96 -20.08 -9.70
N ALA A 331 15.90 -21.25 -10.35
CA ALA A 331 17.00 -22.21 -10.41
C ALA A 331 18.25 -21.61 -11.06
N ALA A 332 18.11 -20.84 -12.14
CA ALA A 332 19.23 -20.18 -12.81
C ALA A 332 19.98 -19.18 -11.91
N TYR A 333 19.28 -18.55 -10.94
CA TYR A 333 19.87 -17.64 -9.95
C TYR A 333 20.15 -18.29 -8.58
N GLY A 334 19.93 -19.60 -8.45
CA GLY A 334 20.11 -20.34 -7.20
C GLY A 334 19.15 -19.92 -6.08
N VAL A 335 17.93 -19.51 -6.42
CA VAL A 335 16.90 -19.07 -5.47
C VAL A 335 15.88 -20.19 -5.27
N GLY A 336 15.48 -20.44 -4.02
CA GLY A 336 14.44 -21.44 -3.73
C GLY A 336 13.09 -21.03 -4.31
N HIS A 337 12.29 -22.00 -4.76
CA HIS A 337 10.96 -21.74 -5.35
C HIS A 337 9.93 -22.74 -4.83
N CYS A 338 8.72 -22.25 -4.57
CA CYS A 338 7.52 -23.07 -4.47
C CYS A 338 6.35 -22.40 -5.21
N ALA A 339 5.43 -23.21 -5.71
CA ALA A 339 4.20 -22.73 -6.35
C ALA A 339 2.97 -23.13 -5.54
N VAL A 340 2.04 -22.19 -5.39
CA VAL A 340 0.76 -22.38 -4.71
C VAL A 340 -0.36 -21.78 -5.55
N SER A 341 -1.59 -22.27 -5.38
CA SER A 341 -2.78 -21.77 -6.09
C SER A 341 -3.98 -21.51 -5.17
N THR A 342 -3.86 -21.83 -3.88
CA THR A 342 -4.93 -21.68 -2.89
C THR A 342 -4.49 -20.76 -1.75
N THR A 343 -5.46 -20.11 -1.11
CA THR A 343 -5.22 -19.28 0.07
C THR A 343 -4.60 -20.08 1.22
N ALA A 344 -5.03 -21.32 1.41
CA ALA A 344 -4.46 -22.24 2.40
C ALA A 344 -2.99 -22.56 2.12
N GLY A 345 -2.65 -22.91 0.87
CA GLY A 345 -1.26 -23.19 0.48
C GLY A 345 -0.36 -21.96 0.61
N LEU A 346 -0.87 -20.77 0.27
CA LEU A 346 -0.14 -19.52 0.49
C LEU A 346 0.08 -19.25 1.98
N ALA A 347 -0.95 -19.42 2.82
CA ALA A 347 -0.81 -19.23 4.27
C ALA A 347 0.24 -20.20 4.86
N GLU A 348 0.24 -21.46 4.45
CA GLU A 348 1.27 -22.43 4.84
C GLU A 348 2.67 -21.97 4.43
N ALA A 349 2.85 -21.54 3.17
CA ALA A 349 4.13 -21.06 2.67
C ALA A 349 4.63 -19.77 3.36
N LEU A 350 3.71 -18.86 3.72
CA LEU A 350 4.03 -17.63 4.44
C LEU A 350 4.43 -17.88 5.91
N ASN A 351 3.92 -18.94 6.53
CA ASN A 351 4.27 -19.32 7.90
C ASN A 351 5.66 -19.94 8.04
N ALA A 352 6.28 -20.39 6.94
CA ALA A 352 7.67 -20.82 6.98
C ALA A 352 8.59 -19.65 7.39
N PRO A 353 9.69 -19.88 8.11
CA PRO A 353 10.68 -18.85 8.40
C PRO A 353 11.36 -18.38 7.11
N VAL A 354 11.79 -17.11 7.06
CA VAL A 354 12.62 -16.62 5.95
C VAL A 354 14.03 -17.19 6.12
N THR A 355 14.55 -17.85 5.08
CA THR A 355 15.90 -18.42 5.08
C THR A 355 16.55 -18.13 3.73
N GLY A 356 17.58 -17.28 3.74
CA GLY A 356 18.18 -16.76 2.51
C GLY A 356 17.12 -16.14 1.59
N ARG A 357 17.21 -16.45 0.29
CA ARG A 357 16.29 -15.94 -0.73
C ARG A 357 15.34 -17.03 -1.22
N SER A 358 14.04 -16.72 -1.26
CA SER A 358 13.01 -17.65 -1.71
C SER A 358 11.91 -16.95 -2.52
N ILE A 359 11.29 -17.70 -3.43
CA ILE A 359 10.16 -17.28 -4.25
C ILE A 359 8.95 -18.15 -3.92
N ILE A 360 7.82 -17.51 -3.63
CA ILE A 360 6.49 -18.12 -3.56
C ILE A 360 5.73 -17.62 -4.78
N GLU A 361 5.56 -18.48 -5.77
CA GLU A 361 4.75 -18.19 -6.96
C GLU A 361 3.29 -18.52 -6.67
N VAL A 362 2.43 -17.51 -6.63
CA VAL A 362 0.98 -17.67 -6.46
C VAL A 362 0.33 -17.63 -7.83
N ARG A 363 -0.09 -18.80 -8.34
CA ARG A 363 -0.77 -18.91 -9.63
C ARG A 363 -2.24 -18.58 -9.48
N THR A 364 -2.70 -17.58 -10.23
CA THR A 364 -4.09 -17.11 -10.25
C THR A 364 -4.57 -16.97 -11.70
N ASP A 365 -5.89 -16.86 -11.88
CA ASP A 365 -6.49 -16.49 -13.16
C ASP A 365 -6.98 -15.03 -13.10
N ARG A 366 -6.75 -14.27 -14.17
CA ARG A 366 -7.23 -12.88 -14.33
C ARG A 366 -8.59 -12.77 -15.00
N ARG A 367 -9.09 -13.82 -15.66
CA ARG A 367 -10.32 -13.78 -16.48
C ARG A 367 -11.54 -13.36 -15.66
N ALA A 368 -11.64 -13.83 -14.42
CA ALA A 368 -12.76 -13.52 -13.53
C ALA A 368 -12.51 -12.30 -12.63
N LEU A 369 -11.36 -11.62 -12.74
CA LEU A 369 -10.95 -10.58 -11.79
C LEU A 369 -11.93 -9.38 -11.79
N ARG A 370 -12.42 -8.97 -12.97
CA ARG A 370 -13.40 -7.87 -13.07
C ARG A 370 -14.72 -8.23 -12.37
N GLN A 371 -15.20 -9.46 -12.57
CA GLN A 371 -16.43 -9.96 -11.94
C GLN A 371 -16.26 -10.13 -10.42
N LEU A 372 -15.08 -10.56 -9.96
CA LEU A 372 -14.74 -10.60 -8.55
C LEU A 372 -14.83 -9.20 -7.92
N HIS A 373 -14.20 -8.20 -8.55
CA HIS A 373 -14.26 -6.81 -8.06
C HIS A 373 -15.68 -6.24 -8.06
N ALA A 374 -16.51 -6.57 -9.06
CA ALA A 374 -17.92 -6.19 -9.07
C ALA A 374 -18.69 -6.81 -7.90
N ARG A 375 -18.52 -8.12 -7.64
CA ARG A 375 -19.13 -8.80 -6.48
C ARG A 375 -18.68 -8.21 -5.15
N ILE A 376 -17.39 -7.88 -5.01
CA ILE A 376 -16.87 -7.20 -3.82
C ILE A 376 -17.56 -5.84 -3.64
N HIS A 377 -17.63 -5.04 -4.71
CA HIS A 377 -18.27 -3.72 -4.67
C HIS A 377 -19.75 -3.82 -4.27
N GLU A 378 -20.51 -4.72 -4.90
CA GLU A 378 -21.93 -4.92 -4.58
C GLU A 378 -22.15 -5.40 -3.14
N ALA A 379 -21.34 -6.37 -2.68
CA ALA A 379 -21.44 -6.89 -1.32
C ALA A 379 -21.11 -5.81 -0.27
N VAL A 380 -20.07 -5.02 -0.52
CA VAL A 380 -19.67 -3.91 0.36
C VAL A 380 -20.73 -2.82 0.38
N ALA A 381 -21.20 -2.36 -0.79
CA ALA A 381 -22.22 -1.32 -0.87
C ALA A 381 -23.53 -1.75 -0.16
N ALA A 382 -23.94 -3.00 -0.31
CA ALA A 382 -25.11 -3.54 0.39
C ALA A 382 -24.90 -3.63 1.91
N ALA A 383 -23.72 -4.03 2.37
CA ALA A 383 -23.40 -4.13 3.80
C ALA A 383 -23.32 -2.75 4.47
N VAL A 384 -22.62 -1.81 3.85
CA VAL A 384 -22.46 -0.43 4.33
C VAL A 384 -23.80 0.30 4.30
N GLY A 385 -24.59 0.13 3.23
CA GLY A 385 -25.92 0.73 3.11
C GLY A 385 -26.87 0.31 4.25
N ARG A 386 -26.79 -0.94 4.72
CA ARG A 386 -27.55 -1.38 5.90
C ARG A 386 -27.09 -0.69 7.17
N VAL A 387 -25.78 -0.63 7.41
CA VAL A 387 -25.21 0.02 8.61
C VAL A 387 -25.57 1.50 8.68
N LEU A 388 -25.51 2.21 7.55
CA LEU A 388 -25.79 3.64 7.50
C LEU A 388 -27.29 3.99 7.53
N ALA A 389 -28.18 3.02 7.28
CA ALA A 389 -29.62 3.22 7.32
C ALA A 389 -30.23 3.06 8.72
N GLY A 390 -29.48 2.52 9.69
CA GLY A 390 -29.95 2.16 11.03
C GLY A 390 -30.48 0.74 11.06
#